data_AF-A0A899FKM7-F1
#
_entry.id   AF-A0A899FKM7-F1
#
_cell.length_a   1.000
_cell.length_b   1.000
_cell.length_c   1.000
_cell.angle_alpha   90.00
_cell.angle_beta   90.00
_cell.angle_gamma   90.00
#
_symmetry.space_group_name_H-M   'P 1'
#
loop_
_entity.id
_entity.type
_entity.pdbx_description
1 polymer ?
#
loop_
_entity_poly.entity_id
_entity_poly.type
_entity_poly.pdbx_seq_one_letter_code
_entity_poly.pdbx_strand_id
1 'polypeptide(L)' 'MKGVFKKMNYFGMKKWPTPFHQPLMPFFIAGGLVFYGVYRIADAMMQSEQYINDIRNPRARYGPKSAH' A
#
# COMPACT_ATOMS: atom_id res chain seq x y z
N MET A 1 -18.38 -32.70 1.69
CA MET A 1 -16.91 -32.67 1.50
C MET A 1 -16.34 -31.54 2.35
N LYS A 2 -15.76 -31.84 3.53
CA LYS A 2 -15.12 -30.80 4.38
C LYS A 2 -13.65 -30.74 4.00
N GLY A 3 -13.27 -29.70 3.25
CA GLY A 3 -11.90 -29.46 2.81
C GLY A 3 -10.97 -29.32 4.01
N VAL A 4 -10.02 -30.24 4.12
CA VAL A 4 -8.96 -30.23 5.14
C VAL A 4 -8.05 -29.04 4.86
N PHE A 5 -8.13 -28.03 5.72
CA PHE A 5 -7.25 -26.86 5.69
C PHE A 5 -5.82 -27.31 6.07
N LYS A 6 -5.00 -27.63 5.07
CA LYS A 6 -3.61 -28.07 5.26
C LYS A 6 -2.78 -26.91 5.83
N LYS A 7 -2.36 -27.05 7.08
CA LYS A 7 -1.47 -26.11 7.78
C LYS A 7 -0.06 -26.23 7.21
N MET A 8 0.37 -25.28 6.40
CA MET A 8 1.74 -25.20 5.89
C MET A 8 2.65 -24.64 6.99
N ASN A 9 3.40 -25.50 7.68
CA ASN A 9 4.46 -25.08 8.59
C ASN A 9 5.65 -24.57 7.77
N TYR A 10 5.88 -23.25 7.77
CA TYR A 10 7.14 -22.68 7.31
C TYR A 10 8.26 -23.10 8.28
N PHE A 11 9.30 -23.77 7.76
CA PHE A 11 10.59 -24.03 8.43
C PHE A 11 10.59 -24.76 9.79
N GLY A 12 9.63 -25.65 10.07
CA GLY A 12 9.68 -26.53 11.26
C GLY A 12 9.56 -25.84 12.62
N MET A 13 9.42 -24.51 12.66
CA MET A 13 9.20 -23.74 13.88
C MET A 13 7.72 -23.75 14.27
N LYS A 14 7.43 -23.97 15.55
CA LYS A 14 6.04 -23.83 16.05
C LYS A 14 5.61 -22.36 15.95
N LYS A 15 4.55 -22.08 15.19
CA LYS A 15 3.89 -20.76 15.15
C LYS A 15 3.12 -20.55 16.47
N TRP A 16 3.63 -19.66 17.32
CA TRP A 16 2.96 -19.26 18.57
C TRP A 16 1.91 -18.17 18.27
N PRO A 17 0.66 -18.33 18.75
CA PRO A 17 -0.39 -17.33 18.53
C PRO A 17 -0.21 -16.14 19.50
N THR A 18 0.75 -15.27 19.23
CA THR A 18 0.91 -14.03 19.99
C THR A 18 -0.06 -12.96 19.47
N PRO A 19 -0.80 -12.25 20.34
CA PRO A 19 -1.73 -11.20 19.94
C PRO A 19 -0.96 -9.94 19.53
N PHE A 20 -0.38 -9.94 18.33
CA PHE A 20 0.36 -8.77 17.80
C PHE A 20 -0.57 -7.72 17.19
N HIS A 21 -1.72 -8.12 16.67
CA HIS A 21 -2.60 -7.20 15.95
C HIS A 21 -3.21 -6.16 16.89
N GLN A 22 -3.63 -6.53 18.11
CA GLN A 22 -4.30 -5.62 19.05
C GLN A 22 -3.42 -4.40 19.41
N PRO A 23 -2.16 -4.57 19.88
CA PRO A 23 -1.31 -3.43 20.20
C PRO A 23 -0.83 -2.67 18.95
N LEU A 24 -0.73 -3.34 17.80
CA LEU A 24 -0.21 -2.70 16.58
C LEU A 24 -1.28 -1.97 15.75
N MET A 25 -2.57 -2.20 16.01
CA MET A 25 -3.68 -1.53 15.30
C MET A 25 -3.52 0.00 15.18
N PRO A 26 -3.22 0.79 16.23
CA PRO A 26 -3.07 2.24 16.09
C PRO A 26 -1.97 2.63 15.08
N PHE A 27 -0.89 1.85 14.98
CA PHE A 27 0.18 2.11 14.01
C PHE A 27 -0.23 1.76 12.59
N PHE A 28 -1.00 0.69 12.39
CA PHE A 28 -1.56 0.38 11.07
C PHE A 28 -2.55 1.45 10.61
N ILE A 29 -3.38 1.96 11.52
CA ILE A 29 -4.31 3.06 11.22
C ILE A 29 -3.55 4.34 10.88
N ALA A 30 -2.58 4.72 11.71
CA ALA A 30 -1.75 5.90 11.46
C ALA A 30 -0.97 5.78 10.15
N GLY A 31 -0.36 4.62 9.88
CA GLY A 31 0.33 4.34 8.62
C GLY A 31 -0.60 4.42 7.42
N GLY A 32 -1.82 3.88 7.52
CA GLY A 32 -2.83 4.00 6.47
C GLY A 32 -3.26 5.45 6.21
N LEU A 33 -3.45 6.24 7.28
CA LEU A 33 -3.79 7.66 7.18
C LEU A 33 -2.67 8.47 6.51
N VAL A 34 -1.43 8.29 6.96
CA VAL A 34 -0.27 8.98 6.38
C VAL A 34 -0.07 8.56 4.93
N PHE A 35 -0.19 7.26 4.63
CA PHE A 35 -0.08 6.76 3.26
C PHE A 35 -1.12 7.41 2.35
N TYR A 36 -2.37 7.50 2.78
CA TYR A 36 -3.41 8.16 2.01
C TYR A 36 -3.15 9.66 1.84
N GLY A 37 -2.70 10.35 2.89
CA GLY A 37 -2.35 11.76 2.81
C GLY A 37 -1.21 12.03 1.82
N VAL A 38 -0.10 11.28 1.94
CA VAL A 38 1.05 11.39 1.04
C VAL A 38 0.68 11.02 -0.39
N TYR A 39 -0.13 9.98 -0.59
CA TYR A 39 -0.61 9.58 -1.92
C TYR A 39 -1.34 10.72 -2.62
N ARG A 40 -2.25 11.41 -1.94
CA ARG A 40 -2.99 12.55 -2.51
C ARG A 40 -2.09 13.74 -2.84
N ILE A 41 -1.16 14.07 -1.94
CA ILE A 41 -0.21 15.17 -2.15
C ILE A 41 0.71 14.87 -3.33
N ALA A 42 1.25 13.64 -3.40
CA ALA A 42 2.10 13.21 -4.50
C ALA A 42 1.36 13.29 -5.84
N ASP A 43 0.11 12.83 -5.89
CA ASP A 43 -0.68 12.88 -7.14
C ASP A 43 -0.91 14.32 -7.62
N ALA A 44 -1.16 15.27 -6.71
CA ALA A 44 -1.29 16.69 -7.03
C ALA A 44 0.05 17.31 -7.49
N MET A 45 1.17 16.99 -6.83
CA MET A 45 2.49 17.49 -7.20
C MET A 45 2.90 17.03 -8.60
N MET A 46 2.53 15.80 -8.97
CA MET A 46 2.80 15.24 -10.29
C MET A 46 1.99 15.90 -11.42
N GLN A 47 0.95 16.68 -11.10
CA GLN A 47 0.17 17.48 -12.04
C GLN A 47 0.65 18.94 -12.14
N SER A 48 1.63 19.34 -11.35
CA SER A 48 2.20 20.69 -11.43
C SER A 48 2.92 20.92 -12.77
N GLU A 49 2.97 22.18 -13.21
CA GLU A 49 3.54 22.59 -14.50
C GLU A 49 4.99 22.12 -14.71
N GLN A 50 5.76 22.03 -13.62
CA GLN A 50 7.16 21.60 -13.66
C GLN A 50 7.33 20.10 -13.93
N TYR A 51 6.40 19.26 -13.47
CA TYR A 51 6.55 17.79 -13.49
C TYR A 51 5.57 17.09 -14.42
N ILE A 52 4.61 17.80 -15.01
CA ILE A 52 3.60 17.23 -15.92
C ILE A 52 4.23 16.62 -17.19
N ASN A 53 5.30 17.23 -17.70
CA ASN A 53 5.99 16.81 -18.92
C ASN A 53 7.25 15.97 -18.65
N ASP A 54 7.51 15.57 -17.40
CA ASP A 54 8.67 14.72 -17.08
C ASP A 54 8.42 13.27 -17.50
N ILE A 55 9.32 12.69 -18.30
CA ILE A 55 9.30 11.28 -18.75
C ILE A 55 9.28 10.30 -17.57
N ARG A 56 9.83 10.73 -16.42
CA ARG A 56 9.89 9.94 -15.18
C ARG A 56 8.57 9.94 -14.43
N ASN A 57 7.65 10.85 -14.73
CA ASN A 57 6.35 10.94 -14.08
C ASN A 57 5.53 9.67 -14.38
N PRO A 58 5.18 8.84 -13.38
CA PRO A 58 4.36 7.66 -13.59
C PRO A 58 3.01 7.93 -14.28
N ARG A 59 2.45 9.14 -14.15
CA ARG A 59 1.20 9.52 -14.82
C ARG A 59 1.33 9.57 -16.35
N ALA A 60 2.51 9.84 -16.89
CA ALA A 60 2.75 9.78 -18.33
C ALA A 60 2.57 8.35 -18.89
N ARG A 61 2.70 7.32 -18.05
CA ARG A 61 2.61 5.90 -18.45
C ARG A 61 1.31 5.23 -18.01
N TYR A 62 0.83 5.53 -16.80
CA TYR A 62 -0.28 4.82 -16.16
C TYR A 62 -1.41 5.74 -15.68
N GLY A 63 -1.25 7.06 -15.84
CA GLY A 63 -2.27 8.03 -15.45
C GLY A 63 -3.36 8.16 -16.52
N PRO A 64 -4.58 8.59 -16.15
CA PRO A 64 -5.54 9.07 -17.12
C PRO A 64 -4.89 10.23 -17.88
N LYS A 65 -4.92 10.17 -19.23
CA LYS A 65 -4.44 11.28 -20.07
C LYS A 65 -5.21 12.53 -19.64
N SER A 66 -4.48 13.52 -19.14
CA SER A 66 -5.05 14.81 -18.74
C SER A 66 -5.90 15.33 -19.90
N ALA A 67 -7.15 15.72 -19.65
CA ALA A 67 -8.08 16.24 -20.68
C ALA A 67 -7.76 17.70 -21.07
N HIS A 68 -6.48 18.07 -21.05
CA HIS A 68 -5.98 19.37 -21.48
C HIS A 68 -5.35 19.25 -22.87
#